data_AF-A0AAV0ZK66-F1
#
_entry.id   AF-A0AAV0ZK66-F1
#
_cell.length_a   1.000
_cell.length_b   1.000
_cell.length_c   1.000
_cell.angle_alpha   90.00
_cell.angle_beta   90.00
_cell.angle_gamma   90.00
#
_symmetry.space_group_name_H-M   'P 1'
#
loop_
_entity.id
_entity.type
_entity.pdbx_description
1 polymer ?
#
loop_
_entity_poly.entity_id
_entity_poly.type
_entity_poly.pdbx_seq_one_letter_code
_entity_poly.pdbx_strand_id
1 'polypeptide(L)'
;MSLLQILVTSLTLLIIHQTTIASSTLDLTQGFTTISLDNSNFVIQKPYNIPINQRYIFSNGVHQFWIYPTDKPFTNETNTQPRTEIRISGHDYTCGIWQFEGYGYIPSGTSGVCIMQVFGGSPYATTTQLRIYNGSLTYYESPILSQNIYDRWFKVNAIHDVGANNVKVYIDDVLTYDGVGHGANTHYFKFGVYLQNDPSSCAESRWKDIKVLRK
;
A
#
# COMPACT_ATOMS: atom_id res chain seq x y z
N MET A 1 -74.22 -6.69 36.73
CA MET A 1 -74.01 -6.85 35.27
C MET A 1 -73.64 -5.47 34.73
N SER A 2 -72.48 -5.16 34.17
CA SER A 2 -71.22 -5.83 33.85
C SER A 2 -70.14 -4.72 33.89
N LEU A 3 -69.01 -4.94 34.56
CA LEU A 3 -67.86 -4.03 34.49
C LEU A 3 -67.21 -4.13 33.11
N LEU A 4 -67.11 -3.02 32.40
CA LEU A 4 -66.31 -2.92 31.18
C LEU A 4 -65.01 -2.19 31.49
N GLN A 5 -63.91 -2.93 31.38
CA GLN A 5 -62.55 -2.52 31.71
C GLN A 5 -61.91 -1.96 30.44
N ILE A 6 -61.64 -0.65 30.38
CA ILE A 6 -60.92 -0.04 29.26
C ILE A 6 -59.46 0.15 29.68
N LEU A 7 -58.61 -0.75 29.20
CA LEU A 7 -57.17 -0.68 29.29
C LEU A 7 -56.66 0.31 28.24
N VAL A 8 -56.24 1.51 28.65
CA VAL A 8 -55.59 2.48 27.76
C VAL A 8 -54.10 2.12 27.71
N THR A 9 -53.67 1.42 26.65
CA THR A 9 -52.25 1.20 26.36
C THR A 9 -51.66 2.47 25.73
N SER A 10 -50.88 3.20 26.51
CA SER A 10 -50.06 4.32 26.02
C SER A 10 -48.90 3.78 25.20
N LEU A 11 -48.95 3.95 23.87
CA LEU A 11 -47.85 3.65 22.96
C LEU A 11 -46.93 4.87 22.86
N THR A 12 -45.90 4.95 23.70
CA THR A 12 -44.86 5.98 23.57
C THR A 12 -43.93 5.62 22.42
N LEU A 13 -44.03 6.35 21.31
CA LEU A 13 -43.13 6.25 20.16
C LEU A 13 -41.76 6.85 20.55
N LEU A 14 -40.77 6.01 20.80
CA LEU A 14 -39.39 6.44 21.05
C LEU A 14 -38.74 6.82 19.70
N ILE A 15 -38.72 8.11 19.38
CA ILE A 15 -38.05 8.62 18.17
C ILE A 15 -36.54 8.64 18.45
N ILE A 16 -35.84 7.59 18.04
CA ILE A 16 -34.37 7.54 18.05
C ILE A 16 -33.88 8.52 16.98
N HIS A 17 -33.41 9.70 17.41
CA HIS A 17 -32.66 10.60 16.55
C HIS A 17 -31.29 9.99 16.26
N GLN A 18 -31.14 9.35 15.10
CA GLN A 18 -29.82 8.99 14.59
C GLN A 18 -29.14 10.28 14.13
N THR A 19 -28.30 10.86 14.99
CA THR A 19 -27.34 11.86 14.56
C THR A 19 -26.31 11.17 13.68
N THR A 20 -26.47 11.26 12.37
CA THR A 20 -25.41 10.90 11.41
C THR A 20 -24.25 11.86 11.64
N ILE A 21 -23.23 11.42 12.36
CA ILE A 21 -21.95 12.14 12.43
C ILE A 21 -21.38 12.06 11.02
N ALA A 22 -21.36 13.20 10.32
CA ALA A 22 -20.63 13.32 9.07
C ALA A 22 -19.17 13.02 9.38
N SER A 23 -18.68 11.87 8.90
CA SER A 23 -17.26 11.54 8.93
C SER A 23 -16.56 12.55 8.03
N SER A 24 -15.88 13.53 8.62
CA SER A 24 -15.00 14.42 7.86
C SER A 24 -13.95 13.54 7.19
N THR A 25 -14.02 13.41 5.88
CA THR A 25 -13.01 12.69 5.09
C THR A 25 -11.67 13.40 5.30
N LEU A 26 -10.70 12.73 5.92
CA LEU A 26 -9.36 13.26 6.10
C LEU A 26 -8.73 13.49 4.72
N ASP A 27 -8.46 14.74 4.36
CA ASP A 27 -7.72 15.06 3.15
C ASP A 27 -6.23 14.81 3.39
N LEU A 28 -5.78 13.60 3.06
CA LEU A 28 -4.37 13.21 3.15
C LEU A 28 -3.45 14.01 2.24
N THR A 29 -3.99 14.73 1.26
CA THR A 29 -3.22 15.56 0.33
C THR A 29 -3.14 17.03 0.76
N GLN A 30 -3.71 17.38 1.92
CA GLN A 30 -3.74 18.76 2.38
C GLN A 30 -2.31 19.33 2.56
N GLY A 31 -2.03 20.38 1.79
CA GLY A 31 -0.73 21.07 1.80
C GLY A 31 0.37 20.36 1.02
N PHE A 32 0.07 19.26 0.32
CA PHE A 32 0.99 18.61 -0.60
C PHE A 32 0.88 19.22 -2.01
N THR A 33 1.99 19.20 -2.73
CA THR A 33 2.04 19.46 -4.17
C THR A 33 2.23 18.15 -4.91
N THR A 34 1.40 17.88 -5.91
CA THR A 34 1.53 16.68 -6.76
C THR A 34 2.75 16.82 -7.67
N ILE A 35 3.54 15.75 -7.77
CA ILE A 35 4.64 15.61 -8.72
C ILE A 35 4.10 15.06 -10.04
N SER A 36 4.48 15.69 -11.15
CA SER A 36 4.17 15.18 -12.48
C SER A 36 4.97 13.92 -12.74
N LEU A 37 4.28 12.80 -12.96
CA LEU A 37 4.89 11.52 -13.34
C LEU A 37 4.50 11.18 -14.77
N ASP A 38 5.46 10.67 -15.53
CA ASP A 38 5.24 10.03 -16.82
C ASP A 38 5.95 8.67 -16.89
N ASN A 39 5.82 7.99 -18.03
CA ASN A 39 6.39 6.65 -18.21
C ASN A 39 7.91 6.59 -18.04
N SER A 40 8.63 7.70 -18.25
CA SER A 40 10.09 7.75 -18.06
C SER A 40 10.49 7.69 -16.59
N ASN A 41 9.59 8.06 -15.67
CA ASN A 41 9.80 7.92 -14.23
C ASN A 41 9.67 6.46 -13.76
N PHE A 42 9.10 5.56 -14.56
CA PHE A 42 8.80 4.19 -14.14
C PHE A 42 9.86 3.20 -14.61
N VAL A 43 10.91 3.04 -13.81
CA VAL A 43 11.99 2.08 -14.08
C VAL A 43 11.56 0.70 -13.61
N ILE A 44 11.24 -0.18 -14.55
CA ILE A 44 10.82 -1.55 -14.25
C ILE A 44 12.04 -2.42 -13.93
N GLN A 45 12.04 -2.97 -12.73
CA GLN A 45 12.97 -3.98 -12.26
C GLN A 45 12.31 -5.35 -12.39
N LYS A 46 12.98 -6.32 -13.02
CA LYS A 46 12.48 -7.67 -13.31
C LYS A 46 13.60 -8.71 -13.15
N PRO A 47 13.34 -10.02 -13.08
CA PRO A 47 14.42 -11.01 -13.16
C PRO A 47 15.32 -10.77 -14.39
N TYR A 48 16.64 -10.73 -14.19
CA TYR A 48 17.56 -10.29 -15.24
C TYR A 48 17.47 -11.13 -16.52
N ASN A 49 17.19 -12.43 -16.38
CA ASN A 49 17.14 -13.42 -17.45
C ASN A 49 15.75 -13.60 -18.09
N ILE A 50 14.73 -12.86 -17.65
CA ILE A 50 13.34 -13.01 -18.14
C ILE A 50 12.93 -11.75 -18.93
N PRO A 51 12.30 -11.86 -20.12
CA PRO A 51 11.72 -10.71 -20.81
C PRO A 51 10.66 -9.98 -19.98
N ILE A 52 10.56 -8.66 -20.13
CA ILE A 52 9.66 -7.83 -19.31
C ILE A 52 8.19 -8.25 -19.42
N ASN A 53 7.72 -8.54 -20.63
CA ASN A 53 6.34 -8.94 -20.91
C ASN A 53 5.95 -10.32 -20.35
N GLN A 54 6.91 -11.08 -19.79
CA GLN A 54 6.63 -12.33 -19.10
C GLN A 54 6.41 -12.17 -17.60
N ARG A 55 6.61 -10.97 -17.04
CA ARG A 55 6.43 -10.67 -15.61
C ARG A 55 5.73 -9.35 -15.33
N TYR A 56 5.49 -8.56 -16.36
CA TYR A 56 4.87 -7.25 -16.27
C TYR A 56 4.00 -6.96 -17.49
N ILE A 57 2.80 -6.41 -17.24
CA ILE A 57 1.91 -5.85 -18.26
C ILE A 57 1.44 -4.49 -17.79
N PHE A 58 1.37 -3.52 -18.71
CA PHE A 58 0.60 -2.29 -18.50
C PHE A 58 -0.54 -2.24 -19.53
N SER A 59 -1.77 -2.22 -19.04
CA SER A 59 -2.95 -2.18 -19.89
C SER A 59 -4.08 -1.47 -19.18
N ASN A 60 -4.81 -0.61 -19.91
CA ASN A 60 -5.98 0.12 -19.39
C ASN A 60 -5.70 0.87 -18.07
N GLY A 61 -4.52 1.49 -17.95
CA GLY A 61 -4.12 2.23 -16.75
C GLY A 61 -3.71 1.36 -15.55
N VAL A 62 -3.63 0.04 -15.71
CA VAL A 62 -3.25 -0.90 -14.65
C VAL A 62 -1.89 -1.50 -14.94
N HIS A 63 -0.98 -1.38 -13.99
CA HIS A 63 0.27 -2.12 -13.92
C HIS A 63 0.01 -3.47 -13.26
N GLN A 64 0.28 -4.57 -13.95
CA GLN A 64 0.21 -5.93 -13.42
C GLN A 64 1.62 -6.49 -13.32
N PHE A 65 1.97 -7.05 -12.16
CA PHE A 65 3.28 -7.64 -11.88
C PHE A 65 3.11 -9.03 -11.32
N TRP A 66 3.92 -9.99 -11.77
CA TRP A 66 3.99 -11.29 -11.13
C TRP A 66 5.42 -11.83 -11.12
N ILE A 67 5.67 -12.75 -10.19
CA ILE A 67 6.94 -13.50 -10.06
C ILE A 67 6.67 -14.93 -9.59
N TYR A 68 7.65 -15.80 -9.85
CA TYR A 68 7.73 -17.13 -9.27
C TYR A 68 8.91 -17.20 -8.29
N PRO A 69 8.84 -18.00 -7.21
CA PRO A 69 9.96 -18.17 -6.28
C PRO A 69 11.27 -18.65 -6.93
N THR A 70 11.17 -19.33 -8.09
CA THR A 70 12.31 -19.84 -8.85
C THR A 70 12.92 -18.83 -9.83
N ASP A 71 12.34 -17.64 -9.95
CA ASP A 71 12.90 -16.57 -10.77
C ASP A 71 14.29 -16.16 -10.26
N LYS A 72 15.06 -15.48 -11.11
CA LYS A 72 16.37 -14.94 -10.72
C LYS A 72 16.24 -13.55 -10.11
N PRO A 73 17.28 -13.06 -9.41
CA PRO A 73 17.33 -11.69 -8.91
C PRO A 73 17.17 -10.65 -10.03
N PHE A 74 17.00 -9.37 -9.64
CA PHE A 74 16.92 -8.27 -10.60
C PHE A 74 18.22 -8.06 -11.40
N THR A 75 19.37 -8.37 -10.80
CA THR A 75 20.69 -8.30 -11.45
C THR A 75 21.45 -9.61 -11.23
N ASN A 76 22.44 -9.90 -12.08
CA ASN A 76 23.34 -11.03 -11.89
C ASN A 76 24.47 -10.74 -10.90
N GLU A 77 24.54 -9.52 -10.36
CA GLU A 77 25.59 -9.05 -9.46
C GLU A 77 25.24 -9.24 -7.97
N THR A 78 23.97 -9.49 -7.66
CA THR A 78 23.49 -9.61 -6.27
C THR A 78 22.68 -10.88 -6.06
N ASN A 79 22.66 -11.36 -4.82
CA ASN A 79 21.83 -12.49 -4.40
C ASN A 79 20.50 -12.03 -3.79
N THR A 80 19.97 -10.87 -4.22
CA THR A 80 18.68 -10.39 -3.72
C THR A 80 17.55 -11.30 -4.20
N GLN A 81 16.44 -11.33 -3.47
CA GLN A 81 15.31 -12.14 -3.89
C GLN A 81 14.69 -11.64 -5.22
N PRO A 82 13.98 -12.49 -5.98
CA PRO A 82 13.34 -12.11 -7.22
C PRO A 82 12.30 -11.02 -7.04
N ARG A 83 12.16 -10.16 -8.06
CA ARG A 83 11.18 -9.06 -8.06
C ARG A 83 10.73 -8.74 -9.46
N THR A 84 9.49 -8.29 -9.57
CA THR A 84 9.01 -7.49 -10.69
C THR A 84 8.32 -6.27 -10.11
N GLU A 85 8.97 -5.11 -10.16
CA GLU A 85 8.50 -3.89 -9.51
C GLU A 85 8.93 -2.64 -10.29
N ILE A 86 8.20 -1.54 -10.12
CA ILE A 86 8.64 -0.22 -10.59
C ILE A 86 9.40 0.47 -9.46
N ARG A 87 10.58 1.00 -9.78
CA ARG A 87 11.21 2.10 -9.05
C ARG A 87 10.76 3.41 -9.69
N ILE A 88 10.18 4.31 -8.90
CA ILE A 88 9.92 5.68 -9.35
C ILE A 88 11.25 6.46 -9.32
N SER A 89 11.70 6.96 -10.47
CA SER A 89 12.96 7.68 -10.63
C SER A 89 12.77 9.15 -11.00
N GLY A 90 13.81 9.96 -10.80
CA GLY A 90 13.81 11.39 -11.13
C GLY A 90 13.25 12.28 -10.01
N HIS A 91 12.79 11.67 -8.92
CA HIS A 91 12.22 12.33 -7.75
C HIS A 91 12.72 11.70 -6.44
N ASP A 92 13.93 11.15 -6.47
CA ASP A 92 14.65 10.72 -5.28
C ASP A 92 14.83 11.91 -4.32
N TYR A 93 14.78 11.65 -3.01
CA TYR A 93 14.71 12.72 -2.02
C TYR A 93 15.53 12.42 -0.76
N THR A 94 16.06 13.47 -0.13
CA THR A 94 16.85 13.41 1.10
C THR A 94 16.27 14.28 2.22
N CYS A 95 15.19 15.01 1.96
CA CYS A 95 14.53 15.91 2.90
C CYS A 95 13.06 16.15 2.52
N GLY A 96 12.33 16.85 3.38
CA GLY A 96 10.91 17.17 3.20
C GLY A 96 9.98 16.02 3.58
N ILE A 97 8.70 16.18 3.27
CA ILE A 97 7.67 15.18 3.50
C ILE A 97 7.18 14.68 2.15
N TRP A 98 7.29 13.38 1.92
CA TRP A 98 6.96 12.76 0.63
C TRP A 98 5.88 11.72 0.81
N GLN A 99 4.96 11.67 -0.15
CA GLN A 99 3.83 10.75 -0.15
C GLN A 99 3.79 9.95 -1.44
N PHE A 100 3.69 8.63 -1.32
CA PHE A 100 3.18 7.76 -2.36
C PHE A 100 1.68 7.58 -2.15
N GLU A 101 0.89 7.68 -3.22
CA GLU A 101 -0.52 7.29 -3.28
C GLU A 101 -0.73 6.34 -4.46
N GLY A 102 -1.53 5.29 -4.27
CA GLY A 102 -1.94 4.40 -5.36
C GLY A 102 -2.99 3.40 -4.91
N TYR A 103 -3.68 2.78 -5.87
CA TYR A 103 -4.61 1.69 -5.58
C TYR A 103 -3.96 0.35 -5.90
N GLY A 104 -3.83 -0.50 -4.89
CA GLY A 104 -3.35 -1.87 -5.01
C GLY A 104 -4.50 -2.86 -5.16
N TYR A 105 -4.26 -3.97 -5.85
CA TYR A 105 -5.11 -5.16 -5.88
C TYR A 105 -4.22 -6.39 -5.79
N ILE A 106 -4.54 -7.30 -4.87
CA ILE A 106 -3.79 -8.53 -4.65
C ILE A 106 -4.70 -9.73 -4.94
N PRO A 107 -4.41 -10.54 -5.97
CA PRO A 107 -5.16 -11.78 -6.20
C PRO A 107 -5.00 -12.74 -5.01
N SER A 108 -6.09 -13.40 -4.64
CA SER A 108 -6.04 -14.46 -3.62
C SER A 108 -5.01 -15.54 -3.96
N GLY A 109 -4.36 -16.06 -2.92
CA GLY A 109 -3.24 -17.00 -3.05
C GLY A 109 -1.86 -16.34 -3.11
N THR A 110 -1.77 -15.01 -3.29
CA THR A 110 -0.48 -14.29 -3.19
C THR A 110 -0.04 -14.17 -1.73
N SER A 111 1.16 -14.62 -1.38
CA SER A 111 1.73 -14.51 -0.02
C SER A 111 3.25 -14.40 -0.07
N GLY A 112 3.87 -13.94 1.02
CA GLY A 112 5.32 -13.85 1.17
C GLY A 112 5.98 -12.87 0.21
N VAL A 113 5.36 -11.71 0.01
CA VAL A 113 5.81 -10.71 -0.97
C VAL A 113 5.67 -9.30 -0.45
N CYS A 114 6.65 -8.44 -0.74
CA CYS A 114 6.55 -7.00 -0.56
C CYS A 114 5.92 -6.37 -1.79
N ILE A 115 4.91 -5.52 -1.59
CA ILE A 115 4.14 -4.90 -2.68
C ILE A 115 4.41 -3.41 -2.88
N MET A 116 4.96 -2.76 -1.84
CA MET A 116 5.26 -1.33 -1.85
C MET A 116 6.40 -1.05 -0.89
N GLN A 117 7.31 -0.16 -1.28
CA GLN A 117 8.48 0.21 -0.49
C GLN A 117 8.72 1.72 -0.48
N VAL A 118 9.22 2.20 0.65
CA VAL A 118 10.08 3.39 0.71
C VAL A 118 11.51 2.88 0.84
N PHE A 119 12.29 2.97 -0.24
CA PHE A 119 13.69 2.58 -0.21
C PHE A 119 14.55 3.66 0.45
N GLY A 120 15.73 3.27 0.92
CA GLY A 120 16.69 4.15 1.57
C GLY A 120 16.53 4.11 3.08
N GLY A 121 17.66 4.20 3.78
CA GLY A 121 17.79 4.23 5.23
C GLY A 121 19.23 3.97 5.65
N SER A 122 19.56 4.17 6.92
CA SER A 122 20.84 3.80 7.50
C SER A 122 20.62 3.40 8.97
N PRO A 123 21.01 2.19 9.40
CA PRO A 123 21.80 1.19 8.66
C PRO A 123 20.99 0.27 7.72
N TYR A 124 19.68 0.50 7.58
CA TYR A 124 18.77 -0.39 6.82
C TYR A 124 18.65 0.01 5.35
N ALA A 125 18.45 -0.95 4.45
CA ALA A 125 18.30 -0.67 3.01
C ALA A 125 16.97 0.02 2.63
N THR A 126 15.93 -0.12 3.47
CA THR A 126 14.57 0.40 3.21
C THR A 126 14.06 1.07 4.48
N THR A 127 13.25 2.11 4.35
CA THR A 127 12.51 2.74 5.44
C THR A 127 11.19 2.00 5.69
N THR A 128 10.53 1.55 4.63
CA THR A 128 9.22 0.90 4.71
C THR A 128 9.13 -0.24 3.71
N GLN A 129 8.47 -1.32 4.14
CA GLN A 129 7.97 -2.37 3.26
C GLN A 129 6.53 -2.69 3.66
N LEU A 130 5.63 -2.70 2.70
CA LEU A 130 4.28 -3.26 2.88
C LEU A 130 4.29 -4.67 2.30
N ARG A 131 3.96 -5.67 3.11
CA ARG A 131 4.05 -7.08 2.73
C ARG A 131 2.72 -7.80 2.84
N ILE A 132 2.55 -8.85 2.05
CA ILE A 132 1.37 -9.71 2.07
C ILE A 132 1.74 -11.04 2.70
N TYR A 133 0.99 -11.43 3.72
CA TYR A 133 1.05 -12.74 4.35
C TYR A 133 -0.36 -13.28 4.56
N ASN A 134 -0.71 -14.34 3.82
CA ASN A 134 -1.96 -15.10 3.97
C ASN A 134 -3.21 -14.20 4.06
N GLY A 135 -3.33 -13.24 3.16
CA GLY A 135 -4.48 -12.31 3.06
C GLY A 135 -4.38 -11.08 3.95
N SER A 136 -3.35 -10.98 4.78
CA SER A 136 -3.08 -9.80 5.60
C SER A 136 -2.02 -8.92 4.93
N LEU A 137 -2.25 -7.62 4.94
CA LEU A 137 -1.27 -6.60 4.65
C LEU A 137 -0.54 -6.21 5.94
N THR A 138 0.78 -6.25 5.94
CA THR A 138 1.63 -5.98 7.11
C THR A 138 2.66 -4.90 6.82
N TYR A 139 3.12 -4.21 7.87
CA TYR A 139 4.33 -3.38 7.84
C TYR A 139 5.53 -4.28 8.14
N TYR A 140 6.44 -4.46 7.17
CA TYR A 140 7.41 -5.57 7.21
C TYR A 140 6.68 -6.89 7.58
N GLU A 141 7.13 -7.66 8.56
CA GLU A 141 6.43 -8.83 9.08
C GLU A 141 5.33 -8.49 10.10
N SER A 142 5.39 -7.33 10.76
CA SER A 142 4.48 -6.90 11.82
C SER A 142 4.61 -5.39 12.09
N PRO A 143 3.52 -4.66 12.39
CA PRO A 143 2.15 -5.14 12.63
C PRO A 143 1.33 -5.46 11.37
N ILE A 144 0.18 -6.11 11.56
CA ILE A 144 -0.88 -6.20 10.55
C ILE A 144 -1.55 -4.84 10.41
N LEU A 145 -1.60 -4.33 9.18
CA LEU A 145 -2.22 -3.07 8.82
C LEU A 145 -3.68 -3.26 8.39
N SER A 146 -3.95 -4.35 7.67
CA SER A 146 -5.30 -4.69 7.20
C SER A 146 -5.41 -6.19 6.95
N GLN A 147 -6.57 -6.77 7.26
CA GLN A 147 -6.87 -8.17 6.97
C GLN A 147 -7.79 -8.27 5.74
N ASN A 148 -7.83 -9.45 5.12
CA ASN A 148 -8.72 -9.77 3.99
C ASN A 148 -8.54 -8.79 2.81
N ILE A 149 -7.28 -8.56 2.41
CA ILE A 149 -6.93 -7.60 1.35
C ILE A 149 -7.10 -8.15 -0.07
N TYR A 150 -7.40 -9.45 -0.20
CA TYR A 150 -7.49 -10.11 -1.49
C TYR A 150 -8.69 -9.65 -2.30
N ASP A 151 -8.51 -9.74 -3.62
CA ASP A 151 -9.56 -9.63 -4.63
C ASP A 151 -10.40 -8.35 -4.58
N ARG A 152 -9.79 -7.28 -4.08
CA ARG A 152 -10.35 -5.93 -4.07
C ARG A 152 -9.28 -4.90 -4.38
N TRP A 153 -9.71 -3.76 -4.89
CA TRP A 153 -8.88 -2.56 -4.89
C TRP A 153 -8.88 -1.93 -3.50
N PHE A 154 -7.71 -1.49 -3.04
CA PHE A 154 -7.54 -0.74 -1.80
C PHE A 154 -6.58 0.42 -2.02
N LYS A 155 -6.86 1.54 -1.37
CA LYS A 155 -6.01 2.72 -1.46
C LYS A 155 -4.85 2.59 -0.49
N VAL A 156 -3.64 2.91 -0.94
CA VAL A 156 -2.43 2.96 -0.12
C VAL A 156 -1.89 4.38 -0.16
N ASN A 157 -1.69 4.98 1.01
CA ASN A 157 -0.91 6.20 1.18
C ASN A 157 0.25 5.90 2.12
N ALA A 158 1.48 6.09 1.66
CA ALA A 158 2.67 6.01 2.52
C ALA A 158 3.34 7.38 2.54
N ILE A 159 3.37 7.99 3.72
CA ILE A 159 3.91 9.33 3.94
C ILE A 159 5.19 9.19 4.75
N HIS A 160 6.31 9.65 4.20
CA HIS A 160 7.61 9.68 4.86
C HIS A 160 8.00 11.12 5.17
N ASP A 161 8.07 11.47 6.44
CA ASP A 161 8.67 12.71 6.93
C ASP A 161 10.13 12.44 7.28
N VAL A 162 11.03 12.91 6.41
CA VAL A 162 12.47 12.66 6.55
C VAL A 162 13.03 13.42 7.75
N GLY A 163 12.55 14.64 8.01
CA GLY A 163 13.04 15.49 9.09
C GLY A 163 12.63 14.97 10.46
N ALA A 164 11.42 14.44 10.58
CA ALA A 164 10.93 13.80 11.80
C ALA A 164 11.35 12.33 11.94
N ASN A 165 12.01 11.75 10.92
CA ASN A 165 12.30 10.32 10.83
C ASN A 165 11.05 9.47 11.14
N ASN A 166 9.93 9.77 10.49
CA ASN A 166 8.63 9.17 10.75
C ASN A 166 7.96 8.72 9.45
N VAL A 167 7.26 7.58 9.52
CA VAL A 167 6.42 7.08 8.45
C VAL A 167 5.00 6.88 8.95
N LYS A 168 4.04 7.31 8.14
CA LYS A 168 2.62 7.00 8.31
C LYS A 168 2.10 6.22 7.10
N VAL A 169 1.33 5.16 7.37
CA VAL A 169 0.68 4.36 6.33
C VAL A 169 -0.82 4.37 6.55
N TYR A 170 -1.56 4.75 5.51
CA TYR A 170 -3.00 4.70 5.47
C TYR A 170 -3.45 3.67 4.46
N ILE A 171 -4.43 2.86 4.85
CA ILE A 171 -5.11 1.89 3.99
C ILE A 171 -6.58 2.26 3.96
N ASP A 172 -7.11 2.48 2.75
CA ASP A 172 -8.49 2.95 2.55
C ASP A 172 -8.81 4.21 3.39
N ASP A 173 -7.89 5.17 3.36
CA ASP A 173 -7.93 6.45 4.10
C ASP A 173 -7.93 6.34 5.64
N VAL A 174 -7.73 5.13 6.19
CA VAL A 174 -7.58 4.89 7.64
C VAL A 174 -6.10 4.81 8.02
N LEU A 175 -5.67 5.55 9.05
CA LEU A 175 -4.31 5.43 9.60
C LEU A 175 -4.11 4.05 10.22
N THR A 176 -3.22 3.25 9.65
CA THR A 176 -2.94 1.87 10.10
C THR A 176 -1.56 1.71 10.71
N TYR A 177 -0.64 2.64 10.42
CA TYR A 177 0.71 2.65 10.97
C TYR A 177 1.19 4.09 11.16
N ASP A 178 1.80 4.36 12.32
CA ASP A 178 2.54 5.58 12.63
C ASP A 178 3.78 5.16 13.43
N GLY A 179 4.96 5.30 12.83
CA GLY A 179 6.17 4.75 13.42
C GLY A 179 7.45 5.37 12.89
N VAL A 180 8.57 4.92 13.42
CA VAL A 180 9.89 5.49 13.10
C VAL A 180 10.31 5.05 11.69
N GLY A 181 10.90 5.98 10.94
CA GLY A 181 11.64 5.68 9.71
C GLY A 181 12.99 5.02 10.00
N HIS A 182 13.81 4.81 8.97
CA HIS A 182 15.12 4.18 9.13
C HIS A 182 16.28 5.15 8.88
N GLY A 183 16.12 6.41 9.28
CA GLY A 183 17.18 7.42 9.27
C GLY A 183 17.51 7.96 7.88
N ALA A 184 18.54 8.82 7.84
CA ALA A 184 18.90 9.58 6.65
C ALA A 184 19.49 8.69 5.53
N ASN A 185 18.97 8.85 4.32
CA ASN A 185 19.53 8.36 3.07
C ASN A 185 18.92 9.15 1.89
N THR A 186 19.27 8.78 0.66
CA THR A 186 18.46 9.04 -0.52
C THR A 186 17.32 8.03 -0.57
N HIS A 187 16.09 8.53 -0.55
CA HIS A 187 14.87 7.76 -0.55
C HIS A 187 14.15 7.83 -1.89
N TYR A 188 13.38 6.79 -2.20
CA TYR A 188 12.51 6.73 -3.37
C TYR A 188 11.44 5.65 -3.18
N PHE A 189 10.34 5.76 -3.94
CA PHE A 189 9.22 4.82 -3.86
C PHE A 189 9.36 3.67 -4.85
N LYS A 190 8.89 2.49 -4.43
CA LYS A 190 8.77 1.31 -5.30
C LYS A 190 7.43 0.62 -5.09
N PHE A 191 6.90 0.00 -6.12
CA PHE A 191 5.67 -0.81 -6.03
C PHE A 191 5.67 -1.94 -7.06
N GLY A 192 5.03 -3.07 -6.73
CA GLY A 192 4.98 -4.26 -7.58
C GLY A 192 4.96 -5.53 -6.74
N VAL A 193 5.83 -6.49 -7.05
CA VAL A 193 6.05 -7.70 -6.25
C VAL A 193 7.55 -7.94 -6.04
N TYR A 194 7.97 -8.06 -4.78
CA TYR A 194 9.33 -8.41 -4.39
C TYR A 194 9.29 -9.54 -3.36
N LEU A 195 9.76 -10.73 -3.75
CA LEU A 195 9.69 -11.95 -2.95
C LEU A 195 10.33 -11.77 -1.57
N GLN A 196 9.67 -12.29 -0.54
CA GLN A 196 10.11 -12.32 0.85
C GLN A 196 10.06 -13.77 1.37
N ASN A 197 9.93 -13.94 2.69
CA ASN A 197 9.79 -15.25 3.33
C ASN A 197 8.41 -15.86 3.07
N ASP A 198 8.33 -17.19 3.09
CA ASP A 198 7.10 -17.99 2.94
C ASP A 198 6.24 -17.65 1.70
N PRO A 199 6.84 -17.58 0.50
CA PRO A 199 6.12 -17.13 -0.68
C PRO A 199 5.14 -18.16 -1.24
N SER A 200 4.09 -17.65 -1.88
CA SER A 200 3.23 -18.45 -2.74
C SER A 200 3.97 -18.92 -4.01
N SER A 201 3.44 -19.94 -4.68
CA SER A 201 4.02 -20.48 -5.92
C SER A 201 4.03 -19.47 -7.07
N CYS A 202 3.10 -18.52 -7.06
CA CYS A 202 3.09 -17.32 -7.88
C CYS A 202 2.61 -16.16 -7.00
N ALA A 203 3.32 -15.04 -7.04
CA ALA A 203 2.93 -13.83 -6.33
C ALA A 203 2.61 -12.74 -7.36
N GLU A 204 1.42 -12.14 -7.25
CA GLU A 204 0.95 -11.10 -8.17
C GLU A 204 0.46 -9.86 -7.41
N SER A 205 0.69 -8.69 -7.97
CA SER A 205 0.01 -7.47 -7.57
C SER A 205 -0.38 -6.65 -8.79
N ARG A 206 -1.43 -5.83 -8.63
CA ARG A 206 -1.86 -4.87 -9.63
C ARG A 206 -1.97 -3.50 -9.02
N TRP A 207 -1.63 -2.48 -9.79
CA TRP A 207 -1.56 -1.10 -9.33
C TRP A 207 -2.10 -0.13 -10.36
N LYS A 208 -2.82 0.90 -9.90
CA LYS A 208 -3.33 1.98 -10.75
C LYS A 208 -3.37 3.31 -10.00
N ASP A 209 -3.55 4.39 -10.75
CA ASP A 209 -3.71 5.76 -10.26
C ASP A 209 -2.57 6.19 -9.31
N ILE A 210 -1.33 5.87 -9.72
CA ILE A 210 -0.12 6.16 -8.95
C ILE A 210 0.15 7.67 -8.94
N LYS A 211 0.37 8.22 -7.74
CA LYS A 211 0.80 9.60 -7.53
C LYS A 211 1.94 9.66 -6.55
N VAL A 212 2.81 10.63 -6.75
CA VAL A 212 3.79 11.06 -5.76
C VAL A 212 3.51 12.52 -5.44
N LEU A 213 3.52 12.86 -4.16
CA LEU A 213 3.35 14.22 -3.70
C LEU A 213 4.48 14.60 -2.74
N ARG A 214 4.75 15.90 -2.61
CA ARG A 214 5.71 16.42 -1.64
C ARG A 214 5.21 17.65 -0.90
N LYS A 215 5.80 17.90 0.26
CA LYS A 215 5.63 19.09 1.09
C LYS A 215 6.96 19.51 1.70
#